data_AF-A0A7X9CNY9-F1
#
_entry.id   AF-A0A7X9CNY9-F1
#
_cell.length_a   1.000
_cell.length_b   1.000
_cell.length_c   1.000
_cell.angle_alpha   90.00
_cell.angle_beta   90.00
_cell.angle_gamma   90.00
#
_symmetry.space_group_name_H-M   'P 1'
#
loop_
_entity.id
_entity.type
_entity.pdbx_description
1 polymer ?
#
loop_
_entity_poly.entity_id
_entity_poly.type
_entity_poly.pdbx_seq_one_letter_code
_entity_poly.pdbx_strand_id
1 'polypeptide(L)'
;MEKEQKFAINLINFIDRSPSQFHATKNVEEILIKEGFKKLNFQDKWELEKEGKYYTIKNNSAIIGFVIGKGEIEENGFKLIGAHTDSPGFRIKPNPEMTVEGKYLK
;
A
#
# COMPACT_ATOMS: atom_id res chain seq x y z
N MET A 1 -14.02 -7.73 24.12
CA MET A 1 -12.70 -7.15 23.75
C MET A 1 -12.93 -5.68 23.46
N GLU A 2 -12.18 -4.78 24.09
CA GLU A 2 -12.32 -3.33 23.89
C GLU A 2 -11.98 -2.94 22.44
N LYS A 3 -12.54 -1.81 21.96
CA LYS A 3 -12.38 -1.35 20.57
C LYS A 3 -10.90 -1.15 20.21
N GLU A 4 -10.15 -0.60 21.16
CA GLU A 4 -8.73 -0.29 21.09
C GLU A 4 -7.89 -1.57 20.97
N GLN A 5 -8.21 -2.58 21.80
CA GLN A 5 -7.55 -3.90 21.74
C GLN A 5 -7.77 -4.56 20.38
N LYS A 6 -9.00 -4.50 19.83
CA LYS A 6 -9.30 -5.04 18.49
C LYS A 6 -8.51 -4.32 17.40
N PHE A 7 -8.40 -2.99 17.49
CA PHE A 7 -7.62 -2.22 16.54
C PHE A 7 -6.12 -2.58 16.60
N ALA A 8 -5.54 -2.66 17.79
CA ALA A 8 -4.14 -3.04 17.99
C ALA A 8 -3.84 -4.44 17.42
N ILE A 9 -4.72 -5.42 17.66
CA ILE A 9 -4.57 -6.78 17.10
C ILE A 9 -4.63 -6.76 15.57
N ASN A 10 -5.55 -6.00 14.98
CA ASN A 10 -5.63 -5.86 13.52
C ASN A 10 -4.37 -5.20 12.93
N LEU A 11 -3.80 -4.21 13.62
CA LEU A 11 -2.55 -3.57 13.21
C LEU A 11 -1.38 -4.56 13.25
N ILE A 12 -1.22 -5.33 14.34
CA ILE A 12 -0.18 -6.37 14.45
C ILE A 12 -0.32 -7.37 13.30
N ASN A 13 -1.53 -7.88 13.07
CA ASN A 13 -1.80 -8.82 11.98
C ASN A 13 -1.54 -8.22 10.58
N PHE A 14 -1.70 -6.90 10.40
CA PHE A 14 -1.36 -6.23 9.16
C PHE A 14 0.17 -6.13 8.98
N ILE A 15 0.90 -5.79 10.04
CA ILE A 15 2.37 -5.70 10.03
C ILE A 15 2.97 -7.07 9.74
N ASP A 16 2.52 -8.12 10.43
CA ASP A 16 3.03 -9.49 10.25
C ASP A 16 2.87 -10.01 8.81
N ARG A 17 1.77 -9.63 8.14
CA ARG A 17 1.51 -9.98 6.74
C ARG A 17 2.23 -9.09 5.74
N SER A 18 2.93 -8.03 6.19
CA SER A 18 3.52 -6.99 5.36
C SER A 18 5.06 -6.89 5.51
N PRO A 19 5.83 -7.97 5.29
CA PRO A 19 7.28 -7.98 5.56
C PRO A 19 8.11 -7.06 4.63
N SER A 20 7.50 -6.46 3.61
CA SER A 20 8.15 -5.53 2.70
C SER A 20 7.12 -4.55 2.14
N GLN A 21 7.57 -3.43 1.58
CA GLN A 21 6.72 -2.46 0.87
C GLN A 21 5.78 -3.10 -0.18
N PHE A 22 6.22 -4.15 -0.88
CA PHE A 22 5.39 -4.84 -1.89
C PHE A 22 4.21 -5.58 -1.25
N HIS A 23 4.46 -6.23 -0.12
CA HIS A 23 3.44 -6.92 0.66
C HIS A 23 2.49 -5.92 1.33
N ALA A 24 3.02 -4.82 1.87
CA ALA A 24 2.21 -3.74 2.44
C ALA A 24 1.25 -3.17 1.38
N THR A 25 1.75 -2.83 0.19
CA THR A 25 0.92 -2.35 -0.94
C THR A 25 -0.14 -3.36 -1.33
N LYS A 26 0.21 -4.64 -1.47
CA LYS A 26 -0.75 -5.70 -1.79
C LYS A 26 -1.83 -5.85 -0.72
N ASN A 27 -1.47 -5.84 0.56
CA ASN A 27 -2.44 -5.96 1.65
C ASN A 27 -3.38 -4.74 1.71
N VAL A 28 -2.89 -3.53 1.41
CA VAL A 28 -3.75 -2.34 1.27
C VAL A 28 -4.67 -2.46 0.05
N GLU A 29 -4.16 -2.95 -1.08
CA GLU A 29 -4.98 -3.23 -2.27
C GLU A 29 -6.13 -4.19 -1.95
N GLU A 30 -5.88 -5.28 -1.23
CA GLU A 30 -6.91 -6.24 -0.81
C GLU A 30 -8.00 -5.58 0.07
N ILE A 31 -7.60 -4.68 0.98
CA ILE A 31 -8.54 -3.91 1.79
C ILE A 31 -9.38 -2.98 0.91
N LEU A 32 -8.75 -2.26 -0.03
CA LEU A 32 -9.45 -1.33 -0.92
C LEU A 32 -10.44 -2.06 -1.84
N ILE A 33 -10.07 -3.22 -2.38
CA ILE A 33 -10.97 -4.08 -3.16
C ILE A 33 -12.18 -4.49 -2.32
N LYS A 34 -11.96 -4.94 -1.08
CA LYS A 34 -13.03 -5.34 -0.16
C LYS A 34 -14.00 -4.19 0.15
N GLU A 35 -13.50 -2.97 0.21
CA GLU A 35 -14.30 -1.75 0.45
C GLU A 35 -14.93 -1.15 -0.83
N GLY A 36 -14.82 -1.86 -1.96
CA GLY A 36 -15.46 -1.53 -3.22
C GLY A 36 -14.73 -0.49 -4.06
N PHE A 37 -13.43 -0.30 -3.86
CA PHE A 37 -12.63 0.59 -4.69
C PHE A 37 -12.28 -0.07 -6.04
N LYS A 38 -12.32 0.71 -7.12
CA LYS A 38 -11.95 0.29 -8.47
C LYS A 38 -10.49 0.61 -8.77
N LYS A 39 -9.74 -0.37 -9.29
CA LYS A 39 -8.36 -0.16 -9.75
C LYS A 39 -8.33 0.68 -11.02
N LEU A 40 -7.41 1.64 -11.08
CA LEU A 40 -7.11 2.46 -12.25
C LEU A 40 -5.68 2.17 -12.72
N ASN A 41 -5.52 1.92 -14.02
CA ASN A 41 -4.18 1.79 -14.62
C ASN A 41 -3.68 3.14 -15.10
N PHE A 42 -2.40 3.43 -14.88
CA PHE A 42 -1.76 4.68 -15.30
C PHE A 42 -1.78 4.94 -16.81
N GLN A 43 -1.95 3.90 -17.63
CA GLN A 43 -1.93 4.00 -19.08
C GLN A 43 -3.31 4.31 -19.68
N ASP A 44 -4.37 4.08 -18.89
CA ASP A 44 -5.74 4.24 -19.35
C ASP A 44 -6.19 5.70 -19.16
N LYS A 45 -7.10 6.16 -20.02
CA LYS A 45 -7.87 7.36 -19.74
C LYS A 45 -8.81 7.07 -18.57
N TRP A 46 -8.77 7.92 -17.53
CA TRP A 46 -9.62 7.73 -16.36
C TRP A 46 -10.97 8.41 -16.55
N GLU A 47 -12.02 7.62 -16.42
CA GLU A 47 -13.40 8.10 -16.33
C GLU A 47 -13.82 8.02 -14.86
N LEU A 48 -13.82 9.18 -14.21
CA LEU A 48 -14.09 9.32 -12.77
C LEU A 48 -15.48 9.91 -12.58
N GLU A 49 -16.22 9.34 -11.63
CA GLU A 49 -17.58 9.76 -11.28
C GLU A 49 -17.60 10.31 -9.86
N LYS A 50 -18.52 11.25 -9.59
CA LYS A 50 -18.78 11.74 -8.23
C LYS A 50 -19.16 10.57 -7.33
N GLU A 51 -18.69 10.60 -6.09
CA GLU A 51 -18.84 9.51 -5.11
C GLU A 51 -18.13 8.19 -5.48
N GLY A 52 -17.42 8.15 -6.62
CA GLY A 52 -16.63 7.00 -7.02
C GLY A 52 -15.42 6.77 -6.12
N LYS A 53 -15.10 5.49 -5.88
CA LYS A 53 -13.97 5.03 -5.08
C LYS A 53 -12.92 4.39 -5.99
N TYR A 54 -11.70 4.92 -5.98
CA TYR A 54 -10.66 4.49 -6.91
C TYR A 54 -9.31 4.33 -6.23
N TYR A 55 -8.47 3.47 -6.79
CA TYR A 55 -7.07 3.41 -6.39
C TYR A 55 -6.16 3.09 -7.57
N THR A 56 -4.89 3.46 -7.43
CA THR A 56 -3.86 3.08 -8.39
C THR A 56 -2.58 2.66 -7.66
N ILE A 57 -1.76 1.86 -8.34
CA ILE A 57 -0.52 1.31 -7.81
C ILE A 57 0.62 1.64 -8.75
N LYS A 58 1.74 2.08 -8.18
CA LYS A 58 2.98 2.34 -8.90
C LYS A 58 4.09 1.42 -8.40
N ASN A 59 4.77 0.76 -9.33
CA ASN A 59 5.90 -0.15 -9.05
C ASN A 59 5.58 -1.29 -8.05
N ASN A 60 4.30 -1.59 -7.82
CA ASN A 60 3.81 -2.50 -6.78
C ASN A 60 4.26 -2.15 -5.35
N SER A 61 4.84 -0.96 -5.13
CA SER A 61 5.40 -0.54 -3.84
C SER A 61 4.75 0.72 -3.28
N ALA A 62 3.99 1.45 -4.09
CA ALA A 62 3.24 2.63 -3.69
C ALA A 62 1.79 2.50 -4.14
N ILE A 63 0.87 2.95 -3.29
CA ILE A 63 -0.57 2.90 -3.53
C ILE A 63 -1.22 4.23 -3.17
N ILE A 64 -2.15 4.66 -4.02
CA ILE A 64 -2.94 5.86 -3.81
C ILE A 64 -4.40 5.45 -3.91
N GLY A 65 -5.15 5.57 -2.82
CA GLY A 65 -6.60 5.37 -2.78
C GLY A 65 -7.31 6.70 -2.54
N PHE A 66 -8.38 6.96 -3.27
CA PHE A 66 -9.13 8.21 -3.17
C PHE A 66 -10.61 8.00 -3.45
N VAL A 67 -11.44 8.91 -2.92
CA VAL A 67 -12.88 8.96 -3.13
C VAL A 67 -13.21 10.33 -3.72
N ILE A 68 -13.98 10.37 -4.80
CA ILE A 68 -14.42 11.63 -5.41
C ILE A 68 -15.58 12.18 -4.58
N GLY A 69 -15.46 13.44 -4.15
CA GLY A 69 -16.52 14.12 -3.42
C GLY A 69 -17.73 14.48 -4.28
N LYS A 70 -18.75 15.10 -3.65
CA LYS A 70 -19.93 15.63 -4.35
C LYS A 70 -19.74 17.04 -4.91
N GLY A 71 -18.91 17.82 -4.23
CA GLY A 71 -18.68 19.23 -4.53
C GLY A 71 -17.67 19.43 -5.67
N GLU A 72 -17.40 20.69 -5.96
CA GLU A 72 -16.48 21.11 -7.02
C GLU A 72 -15.06 21.28 -6.46
N ILE A 73 -14.05 20.89 -7.25
CA ILE A 73 -12.66 20.84 -6.79
C ILE A 73 -12.12 22.24 -6.47
N GLU A 74 -12.54 23.26 -7.20
CA GLU A 74 -12.15 24.65 -7.04
C GLU A 74 -12.62 25.22 -5.69
N GLU A 75 -13.75 24.74 -5.19
CA GLU A 75 -14.36 25.21 -3.94
C GLU A 75 -13.97 24.36 -2.74
N ASN A 76 -13.82 23.04 -2.93
CA ASN A 76 -13.67 22.08 -1.84
C ASN A 76 -12.24 21.53 -1.67
N GLY A 77 -11.41 21.62 -2.71
CA GLY A 77 -10.03 21.14 -2.70
C GLY A 77 -9.90 19.65 -2.37
N PHE A 78 -8.75 19.28 -1.77
CA PHE A 78 -8.42 17.91 -1.39
C PHE A 78 -8.17 17.75 0.10
N LYS A 79 -8.51 16.58 0.64
CA LYS A 79 -8.08 16.12 1.96
C LYS A 79 -7.09 14.97 1.77
N LEU A 80 -5.80 15.27 1.95
CA LEU A 80 -4.71 14.33 1.66
C LEU A 80 -4.06 13.86 2.96
N ILE A 81 -3.81 12.56 3.04
CA ILE A 81 -2.98 11.94 4.08
C ILE A 81 -1.83 11.24 3.37
N GLY A 82 -0.61 11.57 3.79
CA GLY A 82 0.62 10.93 3.30
C GLY A 82 1.16 9.96 4.34
N ALA A 83 1.57 8.78 3.88
CA ALA A 83 2.35 7.80 4.62
C ALA A 83 3.30 7.10 3.65
N HIS A 84 4.20 6.25 4.17
CA HIS A 84 5.13 5.47 3.37
C HIS A 84 5.00 3.98 3.71
N THR A 85 5.24 3.12 2.72
CA THR A 85 5.09 1.65 2.82
C THR A 85 6.40 0.93 3.13
N ASP A 86 7.52 1.62 2.98
CA ASP A 86 8.86 1.11 3.23
C ASP A 86 9.30 1.32 4.67
N SER A 87 10.31 0.57 5.07
CA SER A 87 10.99 0.70 6.35
C SER A 87 12.45 0.29 6.17
N PRO A 88 13.38 0.79 7.00
CA PRO A 88 14.76 0.32 6.99
C PRO A 88 14.82 -1.20 7.17
N GLY A 89 15.65 -1.85 6.35
CA GLY A 89 15.83 -3.30 6.38
C GLY A 89 16.98 -3.73 5.48
N PHE A 90 17.41 -4.99 5.63
CA PHE A 90 18.45 -5.54 4.78
C PHE A 90 17.86 -5.96 3.43
N ARG A 91 18.55 -5.61 2.33
CA ARG A 91 18.22 -6.08 0.98
C ARG A 91 19.34 -6.98 0.45
N ILE A 92 18.94 -8.04 -0.22
CA ILE A 92 19.85 -8.98 -0.87
C ILE A 92 20.51 -8.25 -2.06
N LYS A 93 21.83 -8.34 -2.19
CA LYS A 93 22.56 -7.79 -3.35
C LYS A 93 22.24 -8.61 -4.60
N PRO A 94 22.32 -8.04 -5.82
CA PRO A 94 22.12 -8.79 -7.06
C PRO A 94 23.04 -10.00 -7.22
N ASN A 95 24.28 -9.90 -6.72
CA ASN A 95 25.24 -11.01 -6.59
C ASN A 95 25.47 -11.24 -5.09
N PRO A 96 24.65 -12.08 -4.42
CA PRO A 96 24.65 -12.19 -2.97
C PRO A 96 25.70 -13.15 -2.40
N GLU A 97 26.22 -14.09 -3.20
CA GLU A 97 27.05 -15.18 -2.70
C GLU A 97 28.40 -14.68 -2.17
N MET A 98 28.65 -14.89 -0.88
CA MET A 98 29.96 -14.65 -0.28
C MET A 98 30.46 -15.93 0.40
N THR A 99 31.42 -16.62 -0.21
CA THR A 99 32.02 -17.81 0.41
C THR A 99 33.06 -17.39 1.45
N VAL A 100 32.96 -17.94 2.67
CA VAL A 100 33.90 -17.69 3.76
C VAL A 100 34.54 -19.01 4.19
N GLU A 101 35.87 -19.08 4.13
CA GLU A 101 36.70 -20.24 4.52
C GLU A 101 36.32 -21.58 3.85
N GLY A 102 35.57 -21.55 2.75
CA GLY A 102 35.07 -22.75 2.08
C GLY A 102 34.05 -23.57 2.88
N LYS A 103 33.51 -23.03 3.98
CA LYS A 103 32.59 -23.73 4.90
C LYS A 103 31.27 -23.01 5.11
N TYR A 104 31.25 -21.69 4.95
CA TYR A 104 30.05 -20.88 5.13
C TYR A 104 29.71 -20.13 3.85
N LEU A 105 28.43 -20.13 3.51
CA LEU A 105 27.85 -19.18 2.57
C LEU A 105 27.26 -18.04 3.40
N LYS A 106 27.84 -16.86 3.25
CA LYS A 106 27.39 -15.62 3.87
C LYS A 106 26.59 -14.79 2.88
#